data_AF-A0A8E2JT22-F1
#
_entry.id   AF-A0A8E2JT22-F1
#
_cell.length_a   1.000
_cell.length_b   1.000
_cell.length_c   1.000
_cell.angle_alpha   90.00
_cell.angle_beta   90.00
_cell.angle_gamma   90.00
#
_symmetry.space_group_name_H-M   'P 1'
#
loop_
_entity.id
_entity.type
_entity.pdbx_description
1 polymer ?
#
loop_
_entity_poly.entity_id
_entity_poly.type
_entity_poly.pdbx_seq_one_letter_code
_entity_poly.pdbx_strand_id
1 'polypeptide(L)'
;MDAFGDHVPKIESRSIWGFQKIFVKNFLQWLPLLAVGDLISHVKVAQTTNFASVNASSSLSMFIFAFAEISEDNGSSRPDLHRMQFLPGLEYYQHGSKLLRQLPARGRRTIEALQCRILNVSYLQCAILPILTWDAIMEVGRDCMHILSSGYYKNMEKEERESFHRIFWISSIIIHELESVLKMHPTGIRQFHEIVPLPLTETEVEGFYYFFAQASLRKLLMETLGVVGYRVGQVIYAPVVAAELRKQAQEWYDHLPPPVRFPINTTPLFDLRKSFLRIQFVALHTVILWPSVLQLIEAIATRGENQVLTDQLRNMQKEARDCIEYCILNCELAEELVMQRHQGLQFTI
;
A
#
# COMPACT_ATOMS: atom_id res chain seq x y z
N MET A 1 -21.20 -18.43 -18.97
CA MET A 1 -20.36 -17.22 -18.85
C MET A 1 -19.03 -17.49 -19.57
N ASP A 2 -19.11 -17.91 -20.83
CA ASP A 2 -17.99 -18.17 -21.74
C ASP A 2 -18.35 -17.47 -23.04
N ALA A 3 -17.86 -16.24 -23.27
CA ALA A 3 -18.12 -15.49 -24.52
C ALA A 3 -17.17 -14.31 -24.80
N PHE A 4 -15.98 -14.25 -24.19
CA PHE A 4 -14.90 -13.35 -24.62
C PHE A 4 -13.61 -14.17 -24.74
N GLY A 5 -13.60 -15.03 -25.77
CA GLY A 5 -12.51 -15.96 -26.05
C GLY A 5 -11.31 -15.28 -26.70
N ASP A 6 -10.12 -15.68 -26.26
CA ASP A 6 -8.82 -15.73 -26.96
C ASP A 6 -8.29 -14.53 -27.74
N HIS A 7 -8.98 -13.40 -27.78
CA HIS A 7 -8.51 -12.23 -28.50
C HIS A 7 -7.50 -11.46 -27.66
N VAL A 8 -6.31 -11.25 -28.21
CA VAL A 8 -5.39 -10.25 -27.68
C VAL A 8 -6.06 -8.88 -27.84
N PRO A 9 -6.18 -8.07 -26.77
CA PRO A 9 -6.75 -6.73 -26.87
C PRO A 9 -6.08 -5.91 -27.97
N LYS A 10 -6.86 -5.16 -28.76
CA LYS A 10 -6.31 -4.31 -29.83
C LYS A 10 -5.61 -3.11 -29.19
N ILE A 11 -4.31 -2.99 -29.45
CA ILE A 11 -3.48 -1.94 -28.87
C ILE A 11 -2.96 -1.03 -29.98
N GLU A 12 -3.35 0.24 -29.96
CA GLU A 12 -2.75 1.25 -30.84
C GLU A 12 -1.35 1.63 -30.34
N SER A 13 -0.38 1.72 -31.25
CA SER A 13 1.01 2.04 -30.91
C SER A 13 1.16 3.38 -30.17
N ARG A 14 0.29 4.36 -30.45
CA ARG A 14 0.27 5.66 -29.76
C ARG A 14 -0.19 5.53 -28.30
N SER A 15 -1.06 4.57 -28.01
CA SER A 15 -1.57 4.30 -26.66
C SER A 15 -0.54 3.63 -25.77
N ILE A 16 0.38 2.82 -26.32
CA ILE A 16 1.41 2.10 -25.55
C ILE A 16 2.33 3.06 -24.77
N TRP A 17 2.76 4.15 -25.42
CA TRP A 17 3.59 5.16 -24.75
C TRP A 17 2.78 5.96 -23.72
N GLY A 18 1.51 6.26 -24.03
CA GLY A 18 0.58 6.88 -23.08
C GLY A 18 0.41 6.06 -21.81
N PHE A 19 0.15 4.75 -21.94
CA PHE A 19 0.01 3.85 -20.80
C PHE A 19 1.28 3.76 -19.96
N GLN A 20 2.46 3.66 -20.58
CA GLN A 20 3.73 3.67 -19.85
C GLN A 20 3.92 4.96 -19.05
N LYS A 21 3.61 6.12 -19.65
CA LYS A 21 3.71 7.42 -18.97
C LYS A 21 2.78 7.52 -17.78
N ILE A 22 1.52 7.10 -17.94
CA ILE A 22 0.51 7.10 -16.87
C ILE A 22 0.96 6.14 -15.76
N PHE A 23 1.42 4.94 -16.10
CA PHE A 23 1.90 3.96 -15.14
C PHE A 23 3.11 4.46 -14.33
N VAL A 24 4.08 5.10 -14.98
CA VAL A 24 5.23 5.71 -14.27
C VAL A 24 4.74 6.74 -13.26
N LYS A 25 3.83 7.63 -13.66
CA LYS A 25 3.29 8.70 -12.81
C LYS A 25 2.44 8.15 -11.65
N ASN A 26 1.50 7.25 -11.95
CA ASN A 26 0.45 6.86 -11.03
C ASN A 26 0.78 5.59 -10.21
N PHE A 27 1.77 4.80 -10.64
CA PHE A 27 2.20 3.58 -9.93
C PHE A 27 3.64 3.68 -9.43
N LEU A 28 4.63 3.83 -10.32
CA LEU A 28 6.05 3.70 -9.95
C LEU A 28 6.55 4.83 -9.03
N GLN A 29 5.91 6.00 -9.04
CA GLN A 29 6.22 7.08 -8.08
C GLN A 29 5.75 6.76 -6.65
N TRP A 30 4.86 5.79 -6.47
CA TRP A 30 4.30 5.38 -5.18
C TRP A 30 4.91 4.06 -4.71
N LEU A 31 4.94 3.08 -5.62
CA LEU A 31 5.45 1.73 -5.43
C LEU A 31 6.45 1.44 -6.54
N PRO A 32 7.75 1.69 -6.33
CA PRO A 32 8.77 1.53 -7.36
C PRO A 32 9.06 0.05 -7.56
N LEU A 33 8.16 -0.67 -8.24
CA LEU A 33 8.24 -2.12 -8.46
C LEU A 33 9.33 -2.50 -9.46
N LEU A 34 9.53 -1.66 -10.48
CA LEU A 34 10.40 -1.86 -11.65
C LEU A 34 11.23 -0.60 -11.89
N ALA A 35 12.44 -0.76 -12.46
CA ALA A 35 13.11 0.39 -13.07
C ALA A 35 12.39 0.79 -14.36
N VAL A 36 12.47 2.07 -14.73
CA VAL A 36 11.85 2.57 -15.98
C VAL A 36 12.49 1.91 -17.21
N GLY A 37 13.78 1.57 -17.15
CA GLY A 37 14.46 0.80 -18.20
C GLY A 37 13.86 -0.58 -18.39
N ASP A 38 13.59 -1.30 -17.29
CA ASP A 38 13.00 -2.65 -17.32
C ASP A 38 11.55 -2.60 -17.83
N LEU A 39 10.79 -1.60 -17.43
CA LEU A 39 9.45 -1.35 -17.98
C LEU A 39 9.48 -1.28 -19.51
N ILE A 40 10.37 -0.46 -20.06
CA ILE A 40 10.49 -0.27 -21.51
C ILE A 40 10.98 -1.55 -22.18
N SER A 41 11.91 -2.29 -21.56
CA SER A 41 12.44 -3.54 -22.12
C SER A 41 11.37 -4.63 -22.19
N HIS A 42 10.59 -4.83 -21.12
CA HIS A 42 9.49 -5.79 -21.09
C HIS A 42 8.41 -5.49 -22.13
N VAL A 43 8.04 -4.21 -22.29
CA VAL A 43 7.05 -3.82 -23.30
C VAL A 43 7.59 -4.07 -24.71
N LYS A 44 8.85 -3.75 -25.00
CA LYS A 44 9.48 -4.04 -26.30
C LYS A 44 9.52 -5.53 -26.61
N VAL A 45 9.86 -6.36 -25.62
CA VAL A 45 9.86 -7.82 -25.77
C VAL A 45 8.45 -8.32 -26.07
N ALA A 46 7.44 -7.84 -25.33
CA ALA A 46 6.06 -8.24 -25.56
C ALA A 46 5.53 -7.80 -26.93
N GLN A 47 5.92 -6.60 -27.41
CA GLN A 47 5.57 -6.08 -28.74
C GLN A 47 6.04 -6.99 -29.88
N THR A 48 7.19 -7.68 -29.74
CA THR A 48 7.71 -8.57 -30.80
C THR A 48 6.76 -9.72 -31.15
N THR A 49 5.88 -10.10 -30.22
CA THR A 49 4.89 -11.17 -30.40
C THR A 49 3.46 -10.63 -30.38
N ASN A 50 3.29 -9.32 -30.55
CA ASN A 50 2.01 -8.63 -30.40
C ASN A 50 1.29 -9.01 -29.09
N PHE A 51 2.02 -9.15 -27.98
CA PHE A 51 1.47 -9.49 -26.66
C PHE A 51 0.71 -10.84 -26.57
N ALA A 52 0.89 -11.72 -27.56
CA ALA A 52 0.22 -13.02 -27.61
C ALA A 52 1.01 -14.12 -26.88
N SER A 53 2.33 -13.96 -26.74
CA SER A 53 3.18 -15.01 -26.19
C SER A 53 2.97 -15.25 -24.69
N VAL A 54 2.99 -16.52 -24.28
CA VAL A 54 2.92 -16.93 -22.87
C VAL A 54 4.28 -16.72 -22.20
N ASN A 55 4.56 -15.48 -21.80
CA ASN A 55 5.73 -15.13 -21.01
C ASN A 55 5.41 -14.03 -19.99
N ALA A 56 6.31 -13.83 -19.02
CA ALA A 56 6.11 -12.85 -17.97
C ALA A 56 6.06 -11.42 -18.54
N SER A 57 6.90 -11.06 -19.52
CA SER A 57 6.89 -9.73 -20.16
C SER A 57 5.55 -9.35 -20.79
N SER A 58 4.87 -10.29 -21.47
CA SER A 58 3.55 -10.04 -22.07
C SER A 58 2.47 -9.88 -20.99
N SER A 59 2.50 -10.73 -19.97
CA SER A 59 1.60 -10.64 -18.82
C SER A 59 1.80 -9.32 -18.06
N LEU A 60 3.05 -8.94 -17.80
CA LEU A 60 3.42 -7.70 -17.12
C LEU A 60 2.94 -6.49 -17.90
N SER A 61 3.18 -6.47 -19.23
CA SER A 61 2.73 -5.39 -20.11
C SER A 61 1.21 -5.22 -20.09
N MET A 62 0.45 -6.33 -20.09
CA MET A 62 -1.00 -6.27 -19.98
C MET A 62 -1.46 -5.70 -18.63
N PHE A 63 -0.83 -6.10 -17.52
CA PHE A 63 -1.17 -5.53 -16.21
C PHE A 63 -0.79 -4.05 -16.11
N ILE A 64 0.32 -3.62 -16.71
CA ILE A 64 0.70 -2.21 -16.82
C ILE A 64 -0.39 -1.41 -17.54
N PHE A 65 -0.88 -1.91 -18.68
CA PHE A 65 -1.93 -1.22 -19.45
C PHE A 65 -3.26 -1.20 -18.71
N ALA A 66 -3.64 -2.33 -18.08
CA ALA A 66 -4.84 -2.40 -17.23
C ALA A 66 -4.79 -1.38 -16.10
N PHE A 67 -3.65 -1.30 -15.41
CA PHE A 67 -3.43 -0.36 -14.32
C PHE A 67 -3.48 1.09 -14.82
N ALA A 68 -2.80 1.38 -15.93
CA ALA A 68 -2.78 2.73 -16.49
C ALA A 68 -4.19 3.23 -16.77
N GLU A 69 -5.03 2.41 -17.40
CA GLU A 69 -6.41 2.78 -17.75
C GLU A 69 -7.32 2.98 -16.52
N ILE A 70 -7.22 2.11 -15.49
CA ILE A 70 -8.03 2.28 -14.27
C ILE A 70 -7.55 3.45 -13.38
N SER A 71 -6.27 3.81 -13.49
CA SER A 71 -5.69 4.93 -12.74
C SER A 71 -5.84 6.28 -13.44
N GLU A 72 -6.30 6.31 -14.69
CA GLU A 72 -6.49 7.54 -15.43
C GLU A 72 -7.72 8.30 -14.90
N ASP A 73 -7.49 9.52 -14.43
CA ASP A 73 -8.55 10.40 -13.91
C ASP A 73 -9.36 10.98 -15.07
N ASN A 74 -10.28 10.17 -15.61
CA ASN A 74 -11.21 10.56 -16.67
C ASN A 74 -12.38 11.36 -16.08
N GLY A 75 -12.09 12.49 -15.43
CA GLY A 75 -13.08 13.44 -14.90
C GLY A 75 -14.00 14.09 -15.96
N SER A 76 -13.84 13.73 -17.23
CA SER A 76 -14.58 14.29 -18.38
C SER A 76 -15.28 13.25 -19.26
N SER A 77 -15.10 11.95 -18.99
CA SER A 77 -15.91 10.92 -19.64
C SER A 77 -17.16 10.72 -18.80
N ARG A 78 -18.25 11.41 -19.18
CA ARG A 78 -19.60 10.97 -18.78
C ARG A 78 -19.66 9.45 -18.91
N PRO A 79 -20.20 8.70 -17.93
CA PRO A 79 -20.43 7.28 -18.14
C PRO A 79 -21.35 7.17 -19.35
N ASP A 80 -20.77 6.76 -20.48
CA ASP A 80 -21.53 6.39 -21.66
C ASP A 80 -22.37 5.20 -21.21
N LEU A 81 -23.64 5.45 -20.89
CA LEU A 81 -24.61 4.43 -20.49
C LEU A 81 -24.71 3.27 -21.50
N HIS A 82 -24.15 3.44 -22.70
CA HIS A 82 -24.11 2.47 -23.78
C HIS A 82 -22.84 1.59 -23.84
N ARG A 83 -21.74 1.91 -23.12
CA ARG A 83 -20.62 0.97 -22.92
C ARG A 83 -20.72 0.35 -21.54
N MET A 84 -21.27 -0.86 -21.45
CA MET A 84 -21.19 -1.72 -20.26
C MET A 84 -19.75 -2.22 -19.98
N GLN A 85 -18.73 -1.36 -20.04
CA GLN A 85 -17.42 -1.68 -19.46
C GLN A 85 -17.48 -1.29 -17.99
N PHE A 86 -17.78 -2.27 -17.14
CA PHE A 86 -17.95 -2.09 -15.69
C PHE A 86 -16.65 -1.68 -14.97
N LEU A 87 -15.49 -1.86 -15.61
CA LEU A 87 -14.18 -1.52 -15.06
C LEU A 87 -13.18 -1.17 -16.17
N PRO A 88 -12.52 0.01 -16.15
CA PRO A 88 -11.51 0.36 -17.15
C PRO A 88 -10.34 -0.62 -17.15
N GLY A 89 -9.80 -0.92 -18.33
CA GLY A 89 -8.64 -1.82 -18.48
C GLY A 89 -8.91 -3.30 -18.23
N LEU A 90 -10.18 -3.71 -18.07
CA LEU A 90 -10.55 -5.08 -17.74
C LEU A 90 -10.10 -6.10 -18.79
N GLU A 91 -10.14 -5.75 -20.08
CA GLU A 91 -9.70 -6.65 -21.16
C GLU A 91 -8.19 -6.95 -21.06
N TYR A 92 -7.38 -5.92 -20.78
CA TYR A 92 -5.96 -6.09 -20.51
C TYR A 92 -5.73 -6.93 -19.25
N TYR A 93 -6.46 -6.65 -18.17
CA TYR A 93 -6.36 -7.41 -16.93
C TYR A 93 -6.68 -8.90 -17.13
N GLN A 94 -7.75 -9.21 -17.86
CA GLN A 94 -8.17 -10.58 -18.15
C GLN A 94 -7.11 -11.33 -18.98
N HIS A 95 -6.58 -10.68 -20.03
CA HIS A 95 -5.54 -11.27 -20.87
C HIS A 95 -4.24 -11.48 -20.08
N GLY A 96 -3.78 -10.47 -19.33
CA GLY A 96 -2.60 -10.57 -18.47
C GLY A 96 -2.72 -11.68 -17.44
N SER A 97 -3.90 -11.82 -16.82
CA SER A 97 -4.22 -12.89 -15.86
C SER A 97 -4.22 -14.27 -16.51
N LYS A 98 -4.73 -14.40 -17.74
CA LYS A 98 -4.69 -15.64 -18.50
C LYS A 98 -3.25 -16.08 -18.77
N LEU A 99 -2.42 -15.16 -19.27
CA LEU A 99 -1.00 -15.43 -19.54
C LEU A 99 -0.26 -15.83 -18.26
N LEU A 100 -0.49 -15.14 -17.14
CA LEU A 100 0.12 -15.45 -15.85
C LEU A 100 -0.22 -16.87 -15.36
N ARG A 101 -1.49 -17.29 -15.48
CA ARG A 101 -1.92 -18.65 -15.08
C ARG A 101 -1.31 -19.75 -15.96
N GLN A 102 -1.10 -19.44 -17.24
CA GLN A 102 -0.50 -20.36 -18.22
C GLN A 102 1.02 -20.48 -18.11
N LEU A 103 1.69 -19.65 -17.28
CA LEU A 103 3.12 -19.80 -17.04
C LEU A 103 3.45 -21.18 -16.46
N PRO A 104 4.57 -21.79 -16.90
CA PRO A 104 5.01 -23.09 -16.41
C PRO A 104 5.30 -23.02 -14.90
N ALA A 105 5.13 -24.14 -14.20
CA ALA A 105 5.27 -24.19 -12.73
C ALA A 105 6.61 -23.63 -12.21
N ARG A 106 7.72 -23.86 -12.95
CA ARG A 106 9.04 -23.30 -12.65
C ARG A 106 9.10 -21.77 -12.78
N GLY A 107 8.30 -21.19 -13.67
CA GLY A 107 8.22 -19.75 -13.92
C GLY A 107 7.34 -18.97 -12.94
N ARG A 108 6.56 -19.64 -12.08
CA ARG A 108 5.56 -18.96 -11.22
C ARG A 108 6.15 -18.20 -10.03
N ARG A 109 7.40 -18.50 -9.66
CA ARG A 109 8.12 -17.84 -8.55
C ARG A 109 9.29 -16.98 -9.02
N THR A 110 9.39 -16.72 -10.33
CA THR A 110 10.40 -15.76 -10.83
C THR A 110 10.01 -14.36 -10.40
N ILE A 111 10.98 -13.47 -10.37
CA ILE A 111 10.79 -12.06 -10.00
C ILE A 111 9.70 -11.42 -10.87
N GLU A 112 9.71 -11.67 -12.17
CA GLU A 112 8.74 -11.10 -13.12
C GLU A 112 7.33 -11.62 -12.87
N ALA A 113 7.18 -12.90 -12.52
CA ALA A 113 5.87 -13.46 -12.16
C ALA A 113 5.33 -12.84 -10.87
N LEU A 114 6.19 -12.58 -9.88
CA LEU A 114 5.81 -11.86 -8.66
C LEU A 114 5.47 -10.40 -8.95
N GLN A 115 6.19 -9.73 -9.85
CA GLN A 115 5.85 -8.38 -10.30
C GLN A 115 4.48 -8.33 -10.98
N CYS A 116 4.18 -9.27 -11.87
CA CYS A 116 2.84 -9.41 -12.46
C CYS A 116 1.75 -9.54 -11.39
N ARG A 117 2.02 -10.32 -10.33
CA ARG A 117 1.06 -10.54 -9.25
C ARG A 117 0.87 -9.31 -8.36
N ILE A 118 1.92 -8.55 -8.10
CA ILE A 118 1.79 -7.25 -7.45
C ILE A 118 0.91 -6.32 -8.30
N LEU A 119 1.12 -6.23 -9.62
CA LEU A 119 0.28 -5.39 -10.47
C LEU A 119 -1.17 -5.87 -10.54
N ASN A 120 -1.38 -7.19 -10.53
CA ASN A 120 -2.71 -7.80 -10.40
C ASN A 120 -3.39 -7.36 -9.10
N VAL A 121 -2.68 -7.43 -7.96
CA VAL A 121 -3.15 -6.95 -6.66
C VAL A 121 -3.49 -5.46 -6.74
N SER A 122 -2.60 -4.63 -7.28
CA SER A 122 -2.81 -3.18 -7.36
C SER A 122 -3.95 -2.78 -8.29
N TYR A 123 -4.25 -3.56 -9.32
CA TYR A 123 -5.46 -3.36 -10.13
C TYR A 123 -6.73 -3.66 -9.31
N LEU A 124 -6.76 -4.76 -8.55
CA LEU A 124 -7.87 -5.11 -7.65
C LEU A 124 -8.07 -4.04 -6.55
N GLN A 125 -6.98 -3.43 -6.08
CA GLN A 125 -7.01 -2.28 -5.19
C GLN A 125 -7.72 -1.08 -5.84
N CYS A 126 -7.35 -0.72 -7.07
CA CYS A 126 -8.00 0.36 -7.83
C CYS A 126 -9.49 0.09 -8.12
N ALA A 127 -9.84 -1.19 -8.23
CA ALA A 127 -11.20 -1.67 -8.43
C ALA A 127 -12.04 -1.74 -7.14
N ILE A 128 -11.46 -1.43 -5.97
CA ILE A 128 -12.12 -1.47 -4.66
C ILE A 128 -12.63 -2.89 -4.34
N LEU A 129 -11.76 -3.89 -4.57
CA LEU A 129 -12.05 -5.31 -4.32
C LEU A 129 -11.15 -5.84 -3.18
N PRO A 130 -11.35 -5.42 -1.90
CA PRO A 130 -10.42 -5.69 -0.80
C PRO A 130 -10.22 -7.17 -0.48
N ILE A 131 -11.29 -7.99 -0.52
CA ILE A 131 -11.18 -9.42 -0.22
C ILE A 131 -10.38 -10.15 -1.30
N LEU A 132 -10.64 -9.86 -2.57
CA LEU A 132 -9.86 -10.43 -3.68
C LEU A 132 -8.41 -9.94 -3.65
N THR A 133 -8.20 -8.69 -3.26
CA THR A 133 -6.87 -8.12 -3.06
C THR A 133 -6.13 -8.87 -1.95
N TRP A 134 -6.80 -9.12 -0.82
CA TRP A 134 -6.27 -9.88 0.31
C TRP A 134 -5.82 -11.28 -0.12
N ASP A 135 -6.70 -12.04 -0.77
CA ASP A 135 -6.38 -13.39 -1.22
C ASP A 135 -5.18 -13.39 -2.17
N ALA A 136 -5.18 -12.47 -3.15
CA ALA A 136 -4.10 -12.37 -4.13
C ALA A 136 -2.75 -11.97 -3.50
N ILE A 137 -2.73 -10.99 -2.58
CA ILE A 137 -1.47 -10.55 -1.96
C ILE A 137 -0.92 -11.58 -0.97
N MET A 138 -1.79 -12.31 -0.29
CA MET A 138 -1.41 -13.40 0.60
C MET A 138 -0.62 -14.48 -0.12
N GLU A 139 -1.01 -14.79 -1.35
CA GLU A 139 -0.25 -15.74 -2.13
C GLU A 139 1.15 -15.22 -2.52
N VAL A 140 1.32 -13.90 -2.73
CA VAL A 140 2.62 -13.27 -3.00
C VAL A 140 3.48 -13.30 -1.74
N GLY A 141 2.93 -12.90 -0.60
CA GLY A 141 3.63 -12.96 0.69
C GLY A 141 4.11 -14.37 1.04
N ARG A 142 3.29 -15.39 0.77
CA ARG A 142 3.69 -16.79 0.90
C ARG A 142 4.90 -17.16 0.03
N ASP A 143 4.90 -16.77 -1.24
CA ASP A 143 6.04 -17.07 -2.11
C ASP A 143 7.30 -16.30 -1.70
N CYS A 144 7.18 -15.06 -1.22
CA CYS A 144 8.29 -14.32 -0.61
C CYS A 144 8.89 -15.09 0.59
N MET A 145 8.05 -15.56 1.51
CA MET A 145 8.50 -16.35 2.66
C MET A 145 9.18 -17.66 2.23
N HIS A 146 8.66 -18.33 1.19
CA HIS A 146 9.31 -19.52 0.65
C HIS A 146 10.67 -19.23 0.01
N ILE A 147 10.81 -18.13 -0.74
CA ILE A 147 12.09 -17.72 -1.33
C ILE A 147 13.15 -17.47 -0.23
N LEU A 148 12.73 -16.81 0.85
CA LEU A 148 13.60 -16.52 2.00
C LEU A 148 13.99 -17.77 2.79
N SER A 149 13.08 -18.75 2.89
CA SER A 149 13.30 -19.98 3.65
C SER A 149 14.01 -21.09 2.87
N SER A 150 13.95 -21.08 1.54
CA SER A 150 14.46 -22.17 0.67
C SER A 150 15.93 -22.03 0.28
N GLY A 151 16.61 -20.95 0.68
CA GLY A 151 17.98 -20.65 0.28
C GLY A 151 18.11 -20.00 -1.10
N TYR A 152 17.04 -19.94 -1.91
CA TYR A 152 17.03 -19.28 -3.22
C TYR A 152 17.51 -17.83 -3.13
N TYR A 153 17.06 -17.09 -2.12
CA TYR A 153 17.48 -15.71 -1.85
C TYR A 153 19.01 -15.52 -1.79
N LYS A 154 19.77 -16.48 -1.26
CA LYS A 154 21.23 -16.38 -1.15
C LYS A 154 21.94 -16.52 -2.49
N ASN A 155 21.32 -17.24 -3.42
CA ASN A 155 21.87 -17.54 -4.74
C ASN A 155 21.48 -16.51 -5.81
N MET A 156 20.54 -15.61 -5.50
CA MET A 156 20.13 -14.54 -6.42
C MET A 156 21.30 -13.61 -6.74
N GLU A 157 21.37 -13.21 -8.00
CA GLU A 157 22.24 -12.11 -8.45
C GLU A 157 21.85 -10.79 -7.77
N LYS A 158 22.75 -9.80 -7.77
CA LYS A 158 22.51 -8.53 -7.08
C LYS A 158 21.25 -7.82 -7.61
N GLU A 159 21.09 -7.73 -8.93
CA GLU A 159 19.94 -7.06 -9.56
C GLU A 159 18.62 -7.78 -9.31
N GLU A 160 18.63 -9.11 -9.38
CA GLU A 160 17.47 -9.95 -9.05
C GLU A 160 17.05 -9.76 -7.59
N ARG A 161 18.05 -9.68 -6.68
CA ARG A 161 17.84 -9.49 -5.25
C ARG A 161 17.25 -8.12 -4.93
N GLU A 162 17.71 -7.05 -5.56
CA GLU A 162 17.13 -5.71 -5.41
C GLU A 162 15.66 -5.69 -5.89
N SER A 163 15.36 -6.40 -6.98
CA SER A 163 13.98 -6.54 -7.47
C SER A 163 13.11 -7.33 -6.49
N PHE A 164 13.67 -8.37 -5.88
CA PHE A 164 13.01 -9.09 -4.80
C PHE A 164 12.74 -8.20 -3.57
N HIS A 165 13.70 -7.36 -3.15
CA HIS A 165 13.50 -6.43 -2.04
C HIS A 165 12.32 -5.48 -2.31
N ARG A 166 12.22 -4.94 -3.52
CA ARG A 166 11.08 -4.10 -3.95
C ARG A 166 9.76 -4.84 -3.80
N ILE A 167 9.67 -6.06 -4.34
CA ILE A 167 8.47 -6.91 -4.23
C ILE A 167 8.12 -7.17 -2.76
N PHE A 168 9.09 -7.55 -1.94
CA PHE A 168 8.89 -7.86 -0.53
C PHE A 168 8.32 -6.66 0.23
N TRP A 169 8.94 -5.48 0.12
CA TRP A 169 8.48 -4.29 0.84
C TRP A 169 7.16 -3.74 0.30
N ILE A 170 6.91 -3.80 -1.02
CA ILE A 170 5.59 -3.47 -1.59
C ILE A 170 4.53 -4.42 -1.04
N SER A 171 4.81 -5.73 -1.00
CA SER A 171 3.87 -6.71 -0.47
C SER A 171 3.59 -6.50 1.02
N SER A 172 4.61 -6.15 1.80
CA SER A 172 4.49 -5.81 3.22
C SER A 172 3.59 -4.60 3.44
N ILE A 173 3.78 -3.52 2.66
CA ILE A 173 2.92 -2.32 2.74
C ILE A 173 1.46 -2.68 2.48
N ILE A 174 1.16 -3.41 1.40
CA ILE A 174 -0.21 -3.77 1.02
C ILE A 174 -0.83 -4.71 2.06
N ILE A 175 -0.08 -5.71 2.55
CA ILE A 175 -0.55 -6.63 3.58
C ILE A 175 -0.90 -5.87 4.86
N HIS A 176 -0.02 -4.98 5.34
CA HIS A 176 -0.26 -4.22 6.56
C HIS A 176 -1.47 -3.28 6.45
N GLU A 177 -1.64 -2.65 5.29
CA GLU A 177 -2.80 -1.82 4.99
C GLU A 177 -4.09 -2.64 5.11
N LEU A 178 -4.17 -3.78 4.43
CA LEU A 178 -5.34 -4.65 4.48
C LEU A 178 -5.55 -5.30 5.86
N GLU A 179 -4.48 -5.70 6.56
CA GLU A 179 -4.55 -6.22 7.93
C GLU A 179 -5.23 -5.20 8.86
N SER A 180 -4.86 -3.92 8.74
CA SER A 180 -5.43 -2.85 9.57
C SER A 180 -6.90 -2.56 9.25
N VAL A 181 -7.26 -2.48 7.97
CA VAL A 181 -8.60 -2.10 7.50
C VAL A 181 -9.59 -3.25 7.67
N LEU A 182 -9.20 -4.46 7.27
CA LEU A 182 -10.06 -5.65 7.30
C LEU A 182 -10.02 -6.38 8.64
N LYS A 183 -9.16 -5.94 9.58
CA LYS A 183 -8.91 -6.61 10.87
C LYS A 183 -8.51 -8.07 10.70
N MET A 184 -7.73 -8.36 9.66
CA MET A 184 -7.23 -9.71 9.38
C MET A 184 -6.13 -10.11 10.38
N HIS A 185 -5.91 -11.41 10.52
CA HIS A 185 -4.87 -11.91 11.42
C HIS A 185 -3.47 -11.59 10.86
N PRO A 186 -2.51 -11.19 11.72
CA PRO A 186 -1.14 -10.94 11.30
C PRO A 186 -0.52 -12.13 10.58
N THR A 187 0.21 -11.82 9.51
CA THR A 187 0.87 -12.81 8.67
C THR A 187 2.33 -13.03 9.05
N GLY A 188 2.90 -14.16 8.63
CA GLY A 188 4.29 -14.53 8.93
C GLY A 188 5.35 -13.64 8.28
N ILE A 189 4.98 -12.78 7.32
CA ILE A 189 5.93 -11.95 6.56
C ILE A 189 6.71 -10.99 7.46
N ARG A 190 6.11 -10.57 8.58
CA ARG A 190 6.72 -9.65 9.56
C ARG A 190 8.03 -10.19 10.15
N GLN A 191 8.17 -11.50 10.27
CA GLN A 191 9.39 -12.16 10.79
C GLN A 191 10.61 -11.94 9.89
N PHE A 192 10.39 -11.53 8.64
CA PHE A 192 11.44 -11.34 7.65
C PHE A 192 11.83 -9.87 7.45
N HIS A 193 11.17 -8.90 8.11
CA HIS A 193 11.50 -7.47 7.96
C HIS A 193 12.90 -7.10 8.42
N GLU A 194 13.50 -7.87 9.34
CA GLU A 194 14.88 -7.66 9.78
C GLU A 194 15.91 -8.34 8.85
N ILE A 195 15.45 -9.30 8.04
CA ILE A 195 16.30 -10.09 7.15
C ILE A 195 16.40 -9.43 5.77
N VAL A 196 15.32 -8.82 5.31
CA VAL A 196 15.24 -8.19 3.99
C VAL A 196 15.57 -6.70 4.11
N PRO A 197 16.71 -6.23 3.57
CA PRO A 197 17.04 -4.81 3.61
C PRO A 197 16.06 -4.00 2.77
N LEU A 198 15.99 -2.69 3.02
CA LEU A 198 15.28 -1.78 2.13
C LEU A 198 15.99 -1.75 0.76
N PRO A 199 15.23 -1.67 -0.36
CA PRO A 199 15.83 -1.61 -1.69
C PRO A 199 16.80 -0.44 -1.82
N LEU A 200 17.91 -0.65 -2.52
CA LEU A 200 18.85 0.40 -2.84
C LEU A 200 18.42 1.13 -4.12
N THR A 201 18.72 2.43 -4.17
CA THR A 201 18.50 3.23 -5.38
C THR A 201 19.75 4.04 -5.68
N GLU A 202 20.31 3.83 -6.87
CA GLU A 202 21.48 4.58 -7.37
C GLU A 202 21.11 5.99 -7.87
N THR A 203 19.82 6.26 -8.04
CA THR A 203 19.27 7.53 -8.51
C THR A 203 18.31 8.10 -7.46
N GLU A 204 18.42 9.39 -7.14
CA GLU A 204 17.48 10.08 -6.24
C GLU A 204 16.11 10.28 -6.92
N VAL A 205 15.39 9.20 -7.21
CA VAL A 205 14.04 9.27 -7.75
C VAL A 205 13.09 9.58 -6.60
N GLU A 206 12.34 10.68 -6.72
CA GLU A 206 11.43 11.19 -5.68
C GLU A 206 10.47 10.14 -5.08
N GLY A 207 10.13 9.09 -5.83
CA GLY A 207 9.25 8.01 -5.36
C GLY A 207 9.84 7.13 -4.26
N PHE A 208 11.17 6.97 -4.20
CA PHE A 208 11.79 6.09 -3.21
C PHE A 208 11.74 6.65 -1.79
N TYR A 209 11.91 7.97 -1.62
CA TYR A 209 11.79 8.60 -0.30
C TYR A 209 10.41 8.37 0.31
N TYR A 210 9.35 8.52 -0.50
CA TYR A 210 7.99 8.24 -0.05
C TYR A 210 7.82 6.75 0.27
N PHE A 211 8.28 5.87 -0.62
CA PHE A 211 8.19 4.43 -0.42
C PHE A 211 8.86 3.96 0.88
N PHE A 212 10.06 4.45 1.20
CA PHE A 212 10.75 4.12 2.45
C PHE A 212 10.04 4.71 3.68
N ALA A 213 9.59 5.96 3.60
CA ALA A 213 8.81 6.59 4.66
C ALA A 213 7.52 5.78 4.93
N GLN A 214 6.81 5.37 3.88
CA GLN A 214 5.60 4.58 3.97
C GLN A 214 5.85 3.18 4.56
N ALA A 215 6.90 2.48 4.12
CA ALA A 215 7.27 1.16 4.65
C ALA A 215 7.57 1.22 6.16
N SER A 216 8.38 2.19 6.58
CA SER A 216 8.75 2.37 7.99
C SER A 216 7.57 2.82 8.87
N LEU A 217 6.74 3.74 8.39
CA LEU A 217 5.53 4.18 9.13
C LEU A 217 4.53 3.03 9.30
N ARG A 218 4.32 2.23 8.25
CA ARG A 218 3.43 1.06 8.33
C ARG A 218 3.95 0.02 9.31
N LYS A 219 5.27 -0.19 9.39
CA LYS A 219 5.88 -1.07 10.42
C LYS A 219 5.56 -0.55 11.83
N LEU A 220 5.76 0.74 12.08
CA LEU A 220 5.46 1.37 13.37
C LEU A 220 3.97 1.26 13.75
N LEU A 221 3.07 1.45 12.77
CA LEU A 221 1.63 1.24 12.96
C LEU A 221 1.30 -0.21 13.34
N MET A 222 1.88 -1.18 12.64
CA MET A 222 1.61 -2.61 12.92
C MET A 222 2.13 -3.06 14.28
N GLU A 223 3.27 -2.51 14.73
CA GLU A 223 3.81 -2.72 16.07
C GLU A 223 2.91 -2.10 17.13
N THR A 224 2.44 -0.87 16.89
CA THR A 224 1.47 -0.16 17.74
C THR A 224 0.19 -0.97 17.96
N LEU A 225 -0.43 -1.46 16.87
CA LEU A 225 -1.65 -2.27 16.93
C LEU A 225 -1.47 -3.60 17.68
N GLY A 226 -0.23 -4.06 17.86
CA GLY A 226 0.09 -5.26 18.62
C GLY A 226 0.14 -5.05 20.14
N VAL A 227 0.37 -3.82 20.60
CA VAL A 227 0.70 -3.52 22.01
C VAL A 227 -0.23 -2.50 22.67
N VAL A 228 -0.96 -1.70 21.90
CA VAL A 228 -1.97 -0.76 22.38
C VAL A 228 -3.18 -0.78 21.44
N GLY A 229 -4.35 -0.40 21.95
CA GLY A 229 -5.57 -0.30 21.15
C GLY A 229 -6.72 -1.10 21.72
N TYR A 230 -7.56 -1.64 20.83
CA TYR A 230 -8.73 -2.43 21.18
C TYR A 230 -8.71 -3.76 20.44
N ARG A 231 -8.75 -4.87 21.17
CA ARG A 231 -8.68 -6.22 20.59
C ARG A 231 -9.70 -7.13 21.24
N VAL A 232 -10.62 -7.67 20.43
CA VAL A 232 -11.61 -8.71 20.82
C VAL A 232 -12.33 -8.36 22.13
N GLY A 233 -12.90 -7.16 22.23
CA GLY A 233 -13.62 -6.75 23.44
C GLY A 233 -12.76 -6.08 24.52
N GLN A 234 -11.43 -6.20 24.45
CA GLN A 234 -10.53 -5.74 25.49
C GLN A 234 -9.74 -4.49 25.07
N VAL A 235 -9.74 -3.48 25.95
CA VAL A 235 -8.88 -2.31 25.83
C VAL A 235 -7.48 -2.66 26.32
N ILE A 236 -6.47 -2.50 25.46
CA ILE A 236 -5.07 -2.63 25.82
C ILE A 236 -4.55 -1.22 26.14
N TYR A 237 -4.67 -0.83 27.41
CA TYR A 237 -4.17 0.45 27.90
C TYR A 237 -2.80 0.28 28.54
N ALA A 238 -1.79 0.88 27.92
CA ALA A 238 -0.40 0.84 28.39
C ALA A 238 0.23 2.24 28.24
N PRO A 239 0.02 3.16 29.19
CA PRO A 239 0.39 4.58 29.03
C PRO A 239 1.89 4.81 28.87
N VAL A 240 2.73 4.00 29.52
CA VAL A 240 4.19 4.07 29.36
C VAL A 240 4.60 3.63 27.95
N VAL A 241 3.99 2.56 27.44
CA VAL A 241 4.23 2.07 26.06
C VAL A 241 3.73 3.11 25.05
N ALA A 242 2.55 3.70 25.29
CA ALA A 242 2.00 4.75 24.43
C ALA A 242 2.90 6.00 24.39
N ALA A 243 3.48 6.41 25.53
CA ALA A 243 4.43 7.52 25.57
C ALA A 243 5.69 7.24 24.74
N GLU A 244 6.22 6.02 24.82
CA GLU A 244 7.38 5.59 24.01
C GLU A 244 7.04 5.50 22.52
N LEU A 245 5.88 4.94 22.15
CA LEU A 245 5.41 4.89 20.76
C LEU A 245 5.22 6.30 20.17
N ARG A 246 4.72 7.27 20.95
CA ARG A 246 4.65 8.68 20.52
C ARG A 246 6.04 9.25 20.25
N LYS A 247 7.02 8.91 21.11
CA LYS A 247 8.41 9.34 20.92
C LYS A 247 9.01 8.74 19.64
N GLN A 248 8.78 7.45 19.40
CA GLN A 248 9.23 6.78 18.17
C GLN A 248 8.56 7.36 16.91
N ALA A 249 7.27 7.68 16.97
CA ALA A 249 6.58 8.37 15.87
C ALA A 249 7.19 9.75 15.59
N GLN A 250 7.47 10.51 16.64
CA GLN A 250 8.12 11.81 16.53
C GLN A 250 9.54 11.71 15.97
N GLU A 251 10.33 10.77 16.47
CA GLU A 251 11.67 10.47 15.95
C GLU A 251 11.60 10.09 14.47
N TRP A 252 10.65 9.23 14.06
CA TRP A 252 10.43 8.91 12.65
C TRP A 252 10.17 10.16 11.81
N TYR A 253 9.29 11.06 12.27
CA TYR A 253 8.97 12.30 11.56
C TYR A 253 10.17 13.25 11.45
N ASP A 254 10.97 13.36 12.51
CA ASP A 254 12.14 14.25 12.54
C ASP A 254 13.27 13.79 11.60
N HIS A 255 13.36 12.48 11.35
CA HIS A 255 14.33 11.89 10.41
C HIS A 255 13.82 11.83 8.96
N LEU A 256 12.60 12.32 8.66
CA LEU A 256 12.12 12.36 7.29
C LEU A 256 12.99 13.29 6.42
N PRO A 257 13.38 12.86 5.21
CA PRO A 257 14.15 13.71 4.32
C PRO A 257 13.28 14.86 3.77
N PRO A 258 13.89 16.02 3.44
CA PRO A 258 13.14 17.21 3.00
C PRO A 258 12.12 16.99 1.87
N PRO A 259 12.36 16.12 0.86
CA PRO A 259 11.41 15.88 -0.22
C PRO A 259 10.08 15.29 0.23
N VAL A 260 10.00 14.62 1.39
CA VAL A 260 8.77 13.98 1.90
C VAL A 260 8.32 14.52 3.25
N ARG A 261 9.08 15.44 3.85
CA ARG A 261 8.65 16.13 5.07
C ARG A 261 7.47 17.06 4.79
N PHE A 262 6.52 17.08 5.72
CA PHE A 262 5.24 17.78 5.64
C PHE A 262 4.95 18.54 6.94
N PRO A 263 4.19 19.65 6.92
CA PRO A 263 3.73 20.33 8.14
C PRO A 263 2.63 19.53 8.84
N ILE A 264 2.62 19.51 10.18
CA ILE A 264 1.58 18.87 10.99
C ILE A 264 0.48 19.90 11.29
N ASN A 265 -0.23 20.34 10.25
CA ASN A 265 -1.36 21.27 10.33
C ASN A 265 -2.24 21.12 9.07
N THR A 266 -3.28 21.95 8.96
CA THR A 266 -4.23 21.98 7.84
C THR A 266 -3.76 22.81 6.64
N THR A 267 -2.48 23.14 6.53
CA THR A 267 -1.98 23.87 5.35
C THR A 267 -2.17 22.99 4.11
N PRO A 268 -2.82 23.50 3.05
CA PRO A 268 -3.01 22.72 1.82
C PRO A 268 -1.69 22.26 1.23
N LEU A 269 -1.61 20.98 0.88
CA LEU A 269 -0.45 20.37 0.25
C LEU A 269 -0.82 19.89 -1.16
N PHE A 270 -0.06 20.34 -2.15
CA PHE A 270 -0.23 19.94 -3.55
C PHE A 270 0.54 18.66 -3.91
N ASP A 271 1.46 18.22 -3.04
CA ASP A 271 2.11 16.92 -3.18
C ASP A 271 1.31 15.85 -2.43
N LEU A 272 0.59 15.03 -3.19
CA LEU A 272 -0.25 13.97 -2.64
C LEU A 272 0.50 12.98 -1.75
N ARG A 273 1.78 12.70 -2.04
CA ARG A 273 2.59 11.78 -1.23
C ARG A 273 2.82 12.34 0.16
N LYS A 274 3.04 13.67 0.25
CA LYS A 274 3.16 14.38 1.53
C LYS A 274 1.84 14.40 2.28
N SER A 275 0.74 14.74 1.60
CA SER A 275 -0.60 14.72 2.19
C SER A 275 -0.94 13.34 2.74
N PHE A 276 -0.55 12.29 2.01
CA PHE A 276 -0.76 10.91 2.41
C PHE A 276 0.07 10.49 3.64
N LEU A 277 1.37 10.78 3.65
CA LEU A 277 2.18 10.50 4.84
C LEU A 277 1.69 11.29 6.06
N ARG A 278 1.22 12.52 5.84
CA ARG A 278 0.65 13.38 6.89
C ARG A 278 -0.57 12.75 7.54
N ILE A 279 -1.55 12.29 6.75
CA ILE A 279 -2.75 11.67 7.31
C ILE A 279 -2.43 10.36 8.05
N GLN A 280 -1.51 9.55 7.51
CA GLN A 280 -1.08 8.29 8.14
C GLN A 280 -0.37 8.55 9.48
N PHE A 281 0.48 9.58 9.53
CA PHE A 281 1.18 9.99 10.74
C PHE A 281 0.20 10.49 11.83
N VAL A 282 -0.76 11.34 11.45
CA VAL A 282 -1.81 11.80 12.38
C VAL A 282 -2.68 10.63 12.85
N ALA A 283 -3.04 9.70 11.95
CA ALA A 283 -3.83 8.52 12.29
C ALA A 283 -3.08 7.60 13.28
N LEU A 284 -1.76 7.45 13.14
CA LEU A 284 -0.94 6.71 14.10
C LEU A 284 -1.05 7.30 15.51
N HIS A 285 -1.00 8.62 15.65
CA HIS A 285 -1.20 9.28 16.96
C HIS A 285 -2.59 9.01 17.54
N THR A 286 -3.63 9.05 16.72
CA THR A 286 -4.98 8.65 17.13
C THR A 286 -5.00 7.21 17.63
N VAL A 287 -4.39 6.26 16.92
CA VAL A 287 -4.35 4.84 17.33
C VAL A 287 -3.62 4.66 18.65
N ILE A 288 -2.47 5.34 18.85
CA ILE A 288 -1.69 5.26 20.09
C ILE A 288 -2.48 5.77 21.30
N LEU A 289 -3.25 6.84 21.12
CA LEU A 289 -3.95 7.55 22.21
C LEU A 289 -5.40 7.10 22.43
N TRP A 290 -5.99 6.37 21.48
CA TRP A 290 -7.36 5.88 21.57
C TRP A 290 -7.67 5.10 22.86
N PRO A 291 -6.77 4.22 23.37
CA PRO A 291 -6.99 3.55 24.65
C PRO A 291 -7.22 4.50 25.83
N SER A 292 -6.57 5.68 25.84
CA SER A 292 -6.75 6.68 26.90
C SER A 292 -8.17 7.27 26.88
N VAL A 293 -8.78 7.42 25.71
CA VAL A 293 -10.19 7.83 25.56
C VAL A 293 -11.13 6.76 26.12
N LEU A 294 -10.92 5.49 25.73
CA LEU A 294 -11.77 4.38 26.18
C LEU A 294 -11.68 4.20 27.71
N GLN A 295 -10.47 4.25 28.26
CA GLN A 295 -10.27 4.16 29.71
C GLN A 295 -10.87 5.35 30.46
N LEU A 296 -10.81 6.55 29.89
CA LEU A 296 -11.44 7.71 30.50
C LEU A 296 -12.96 7.55 30.57
N ILE A 297 -13.59 7.04 29.50
CA ILE A 297 -15.03 6.78 29.47
C ILE A 297 -15.41 5.74 30.53
N GLU A 298 -14.65 4.65 30.63
CA GLU A 298 -14.88 3.60 31.63
C GLU A 298 -14.68 4.12 33.07
N ALA A 299 -13.62 4.91 33.30
CA ALA A 299 -13.35 5.53 34.58
C ALA A 299 -14.44 6.53 34.99
N ILE A 300 -15.02 7.29 34.04
CA ILE A 300 -16.13 8.21 34.32
C ILE A 300 -17.41 7.43 34.65
N ALA A 301 -17.72 6.37 33.88
CA ALA A 301 -18.93 5.58 34.07
C ALA A 301 -18.96 4.83 35.41
N THR A 302 -17.79 4.44 35.92
CA THR A 302 -17.65 3.69 37.19
C THR A 302 -17.46 4.59 38.41
N ARG A 303 -17.36 5.91 38.22
CA ARG A 303 -17.08 6.87 39.31
C ARG A 303 -18.34 7.24 40.09
N GLY A 304 -18.23 7.21 41.42
CA GLY A 304 -19.21 7.84 42.32
C GLY A 304 -18.97 9.36 42.45
N GLU A 305 -20.02 10.13 42.75
CA GLU A 305 -20.04 11.62 42.72
C GLU A 305 -18.95 12.31 43.57
N ASN A 306 -18.34 11.63 44.55
CA ASN A 306 -17.47 12.24 45.58
C ASN A 306 -15.98 11.83 45.53
N GLN A 307 -15.50 11.20 44.45
CA GLN A 307 -14.11 10.73 44.41
C GLN A 307 -13.16 11.85 43.95
N VAL A 308 -12.03 12.08 44.61
CA VAL A 308 -11.04 13.11 44.20
C VAL A 308 -10.39 12.73 42.86
N LEU A 309 -10.12 13.71 41.97
CA LEU A 309 -9.38 13.50 40.71
C LEU A 309 -7.93 13.11 41.02
N THR A 310 -7.55 11.87 40.72
CA THR A 310 -6.16 11.39 40.82
C THR A 310 -5.29 11.98 39.73
N ASP A 311 -3.96 12.07 39.95
CA ASP A 311 -3.00 12.52 38.92
C ASP A 311 -3.06 11.66 37.66
N GLN A 312 -3.32 10.36 37.82
CA GLN A 312 -3.52 9.43 36.71
C GLN A 312 -4.71 9.81 35.84
N LEU A 313 -5.84 10.19 36.44
CA LEU A 313 -7.03 10.62 35.72
C LEU A 313 -6.80 11.95 34.99
N ARG A 314 -6.04 12.88 35.59
CA ARG A 314 -5.64 14.13 34.91
C ARG A 314 -4.77 13.87 33.68
N ASN A 315 -3.78 12.97 33.79
CA ASN A 315 -2.93 12.59 32.67
C ASN A 315 -3.74 11.91 31.56
N MET A 316 -4.63 10.98 31.92
CA MET A 316 -5.53 10.32 30.99
C MET A 316 -6.47 11.30 30.29
N GLN A 317 -7.00 12.31 31.00
CA GLN A 317 -7.80 13.39 30.41
C GLN A 317 -7.00 14.21 29.39
N LYS A 318 -5.73 14.49 29.66
CA LYS A 318 -4.85 15.18 28.72
C LYS A 318 -4.62 14.33 27.47
N GLU A 319 -4.27 13.06 27.62
CA GLU A 319 -4.08 12.14 26.49
C GLU A 319 -5.35 11.95 25.66
N ALA A 320 -6.51 11.86 26.31
CA ALA A 320 -7.79 11.78 25.62
C ALA A 320 -8.10 13.07 24.83
N ARG A 321 -7.76 14.25 25.38
CA ARG A 321 -7.87 15.52 24.66
C ARG A 321 -6.96 15.53 23.43
N ASP A 322 -5.68 15.21 23.60
CA ASP A 322 -4.71 15.11 22.50
C ASP A 322 -5.26 14.16 21.40
N CYS A 323 -5.83 13.02 21.79
CA CYS A 323 -6.44 12.06 20.85
C CYS A 323 -7.56 12.69 20.02
N ILE A 324 -8.47 13.43 20.66
CA ILE A 324 -9.60 14.08 19.99
C ILE A 324 -9.10 15.16 19.03
N GLU A 325 -8.09 15.94 19.43
CA GLU A 325 -7.46 16.94 18.57
C GLU A 325 -6.84 16.30 17.31
N TYR A 326 -6.14 15.16 17.47
CA TYR A 326 -5.65 14.40 16.31
C TYR A 326 -6.77 13.82 15.45
N CYS A 327 -7.87 13.35 16.03
CA CYS A 327 -9.03 12.88 15.26
C CYS A 327 -9.65 14.00 14.41
N ILE A 328 -9.82 15.20 14.98
CA ILE A 328 -10.34 16.37 14.28
C ILE A 328 -9.40 16.73 13.11
N LEU A 329 -8.10 16.82 13.39
CA LEU A 329 -7.10 17.09 12.37
C LEU A 329 -7.14 16.01 11.26
N ASN A 330 -7.29 14.74 11.61
CA ASN A 330 -7.38 13.66 10.63
C ASN A 330 -8.58 13.84 9.69
N CYS A 331 -9.74 14.21 10.22
CA CYS A 331 -10.94 14.49 9.42
C CYS A 331 -10.74 15.67 8.46
N GLU A 332 -10.14 16.76 8.92
CA GLU A 332 -9.85 17.94 8.09
C GLU A 332 -8.87 17.60 6.95
N LEU A 333 -7.85 16.78 7.26
CA LEU A 333 -6.87 16.31 6.28
C LEU A 333 -7.45 15.31 5.28
N ALA A 334 -8.42 14.49 5.69
CA ALA A 334 -9.09 13.53 4.81
C ALA A 334 -9.86 14.23 3.68
N GLU A 335 -10.42 15.42 3.94
CA GLU A 335 -11.16 16.19 2.92
C GLU A 335 -10.29 16.50 1.69
N GLU A 336 -9.02 16.87 1.88
CA GLU A 336 -8.07 17.12 0.79
C GLU A 336 -7.82 15.87 -0.08
N LEU A 337 -7.87 14.70 0.55
CA LEU A 337 -7.54 13.41 -0.05
C LEU A 337 -8.72 12.77 -0.78
N VAL A 338 -9.95 12.95 -0.26
CA VAL A 338 -11.18 12.43 -0.88
C VAL A 338 -11.48 13.07 -2.23
N MET A 339 -10.89 14.23 -2.55
CA MET A 339 -11.10 14.93 -3.81
C MET A 339 -10.34 14.34 -5.02
N GLN A 340 -9.49 13.33 -4.86
CA GLN A 340 -8.66 12.80 -5.96
C GLN A 340 -8.64 11.26 -5.97
N ARG A 341 -8.51 10.61 -7.13
CA ARG A 341 -8.42 9.13 -7.23
C ARG A 341 -7.01 8.70 -7.63
N HIS A 342 -6.19 8.34 -6.64
CA HIS A 342 -4.78 7.92 -6.84
C HIS A 342 -4.43 6.71 -5.95
N GLN A 343 -3.31 6.04 -6.26
CA GLN A 343 -2.72 5.04 -5.35
C GLN A 343 -2.44 5.70 -3.98
N GLY A 344 -2.80 5.01 -2.90
CA GLY A 344 -2.84 5.56 -1.54
C GLY A 344 -4.27 5.84 -1.04
N LEU A 345 -5.15 6.35 -1.90
CA LEU A 345 -6.51 6.76 -1.51
C LEU A 345 -7.51 5.60 -1.43
N GLN A 346 -7.10 4.40 -1.82
CA GLN A 346 -8.01 3.28 -2.08
C GLN A 346 -8.35 2.47 -0.83
N PHE A 347 -7.54 2.55 0.23
CA PHE A 347 -7.80 1.92 1.54
C PHE A 347 -7.40 2.79 2.73
N THR A 348 -7.29 4.10 2.54
CA THR A 348 -7.04 5.03 3.65
C THR A 348 -8.35 5.68 4.08
N ILE A 349 -9.18 4.88 4.73
CA ILE A 349 -10.14 5.29 5.76
C ILE A 349 -10.14 4.20 6.83
#